data_AF-A0A368F2Q2-F1
#
_entry.id   AF-A0A368F2Q2-F1
#
_cell.length_a   1.000
_cell.length_b   1.000
_cell.length_c   1.000
_cell.angle_alpha   90.00
_cell.angle_beta   90.00
_cell.angle_gamma   90.00
#
_symmetry.space_group_name_H-M   'P 1'
#
loop_
_entity.id
_entity.type
_entity.pdbx_description
1 polymer ?
#
loop_
_entity_poly.entity_id
_entity_poly.type
_entity_poly.pdbx_seq_one_letter_code
_entity_poly.pdbx_strand_id
1 'polypeptide(L)' 'MIKRYSEEAAITLLNLPLPPDDANTNADRYLDQIRRLTDALPPTLMVHGVSSVISTAL' A
#
# COMPACT_ATOMS: atom_id res chain seq x y z
N MET A 1 6.23 -13.15 -2.00
CA MET A 1 5.22 -13.76 -1.11
C MET A 1 3.82 -13.25 -1.46
N ILE A 2 3.50 -11.95 -1.33
CA ILE A 2 2.14 -11.40 -1.58
C ILE A 2 1.59 -11.75 -2.98
N LYS A 3 2.39 -11.57 -4.05
CA LYS A 3 2.00 -11.91 -5.42
C LYS A 3 1.52 -13.37 -5.61
N ARG A 4 2.10 -14.32 -4.87
CA ARG A 4 1.78 -15.76 -5.00
C ARG A 4 0.47 -16.16 -4.30
N TYR A 5 -0.03 -15.32 -3.39
CA TYR A 5 -1.28 -15.56 -2.66
C TYR A 5 -2.43 -14.64 -3.09
N SER A 6 -2.13 -13.61 -3.89
CA SER A 6 -3.12 -12.64 -4.38
C SER A 6 -3.40 -12.78 -5.87
N GLU A 7 -2.87 -13.79 -6.55
CA GLU A 7 -3.01 -13.96 -8.01
C GLU A 7 -4.47 -14.17 -8.45
N GLU A 8 -5.29 -14.82 -7.62
CA GLU A 8 -6.74 -14.99 -7.83
C GLU A 8 -7.60 -13.96 -7.06
N ALA A 9 -6.99 -12.99 -6.38
CA ALA A 9 -7.75 -12.02 -5.59
C ALA A 9 -8.39 -10.96 -6.49
N ALA A 10 -9.70 -10.75 -6.35
CA ALA A 10 -10.40 -9.70 -7.10
C ALA A 10 -9.90 -8.28 -6.75
N ILE A 11 -9.48 -8.06 -5.49
CA ILE A 11 -8.92 -6.81 -4.97
C ILE A 11 -7.87 -7.15 -3.92
N THR A 12 -6.73 -6.44 -3.93
CA THR A 12 -5.71 -6.55 -2.88
C THR A 12 -5.71 -5.29 -2.01
N LEU A 13 -5.83 -5.44 -0.69
CA LEU A 13 -5.68 -4.31 0.24
C LEU A 13 -4.29 -4.34 0.87
N LEU A 14 -3.57 -3.23 0.75
CA LEU A 14 -2.24 -3.06 1.34
C LEU A 14 -2.20 -1.81 2.21
N ASN A 15 -1.37 -1.84 3.25
CA ASN A 15 -1.11 -0.64 4.04
C ASN A 15 -0.17 0.29 3.25
N LEU A 16 -0.50 1.57 3.17
CA LEU A 16 0.37 2.57 2.55
C LEU A 16 1.48 2.96 3.55
N PRO A 17 2.77 2.77 3.20
CA PRO A 17 3.87 3.20 4.06
C PRO A 17 3.83 4.71 4.26
N LEU A 18 4.24 5.20 5.44
CA LEU A 18 4.27 6.64 5.68
C LEU A 18 5.13 7.34 4.62
N PRO A 19 4.66 8.47 4.06
CA PRO A 19 5.49 9.27 3.19
C PRO A 19 6.73 9.76 3.95
N PRO A 20 7.88 9.89 3.26
CA PRO A 20 9.08 10.46 3.88
C PRO A 20 8.85 11.92 4.28
N ASP A 21 9.44 12.36 5.40
CA ASP A 21 9.31 13.74 5.92
C ASP A 21 9.77 14.81 4.90
N ASP A 22 10.72 14.46 4.04
CA ASP A 22 11.18 15.32 2.95
C ASP A 22 10.62 14.84 1.60
N ALA A 23 9.43 15.34 1.29
CA ALA A 23 8.70 15.03 0.07
C ALA A 23 9.44 15.48 -1.20
N ASN A 24 10.23 16.56 -1.15
CA ASN A 24 10.90 17.07 -2.36
C ASN A 24 12.08 16.20 -2.79
N THR A 25 12.84 15.67 -1.84
CA THR A 25 14.03 14.86 -2.15
C THR A 25 13.69 13.39 -2.36
N ASN A 26 12.67 12.87 -1.67
CA ASN A 26 12.40 11.43 -1.61
C ASN A 26 11.09 10.98 -2.29
N ALA A 27 10.28 11.90 -2.86
CA ALA A 27 9.03 11.54 -3.52
C ALA A 27 9.23 10.49 -4.63
N ASP A 28 10.20 10.70 -5.52
CA ASP A 28 10.44 9.78 -6.64
C ASP A 28 10.81 8.38 -6.15
N ARG A 29 11.66 8.29 -5.12
CA ARG A 29 12.06 7.01 -4.52
C ARG A 29 10.88 6.31 -3.84
N TYR A 30 10.03 7.07 -3.15
CA TYR A 30 8.84 6.55 -2.49
C TYR A 30 7.80 6.04 -3.50
N LEU A 31 7.56 6.79 -4.59
CA LEU A 31 6.69 6.38 -5.67
C LEU A 31 7.22 5.14 -6.40
N ASP A 32 8.55 5.04 -6.61
CA ASP A 32 9.17 3.85 -7.21
C ASP A 32 9.01 2.61 -6.30
N GLN A 33 9.15 2.78 -4.98
CA GLN A 33 8.90 1.70 -4.02
C GLN A 33 7.44 1.22 -4.06
N ILE A 34 6.47 2.15 -4.08
CA ILE A 34 5.06 1.80 -4.21
C ILE A 34 4.79 1.06 -5.52
N ARG A 35 5.31 1.57 -6.64
CA ARG A 35 5.15 0.95 -7.95
C ARG A 35 5.68 -0.48 -7.94
N ARG A 36 6.89 -0.72 -7.42
CA ARG A 36 7.47 -2.07 -7.33
C ARG A 36 6.65 -3.00 -6.43
N LEU A 37 6.01 -2.46 -5.39
CA LEU A 37 5.17 -3.23 -4.47
C LEU A 37 3.85 -3.66 -5.14
N THR A 38 3.25 -2.76 -5.92
CA THR A 38 1.99 -3.00 -6.63
C THR A 38 2.15 -3.63 -8.01
N ASP A 39 3.37 -3.63 -8.54
CA ASP A 39 3.68 -4.22 -9.85
C ASP A 39 3.35 -5.72 -9.83
N ALA A 40 2.53 -6.18 -10.76
CA ALA A 40 1.97 -7.53 -10.81
C ALA A 40 1.08 -7.94 -9.61
N LEU A 41 0.37 -6.98 -9.00
CA LEU A 41 -0.81 -7.26 -8.17
C LEU A 41 -2.11 -6.94 -8.94
N PRO A 42 -3.24 -7.60 -8.61
CA PRO A 42 -4.57 -7.18 -9.03
C PRO A 42 -4.90 -5.75 -8.59
N PRO A 43 -6.08 -5.19 -8.93
CA PRO A 43 -6.52 -3.87 -8.45
C PRO A 43 -6.22 -3.70 -6.95
N THR A 44 -5.26 -2.83 -6.63
CA THR A 44 -4.71 -2.71 -5.28
C THR A 44 -5.15 -1.40 -4.66
N LEU A 45 -5.83 -1.48 -3.51
CA LEU A 45 -6.19 -0.33 -2.71
C LEU A 45 -5.18 -0.19 -1.58
N MET A 46 -4.43 0.91 -1.59
CA MET A 46 -3.50 1.25 -0.50
C MET A 46 -4.21 2.13 0.51
N VAL A 47 -4.23 1.70 1.77
CA VAL A 47 -4.94 2.40 2.85
C VAL A 47 -3.92 2.92 3.85
N HIS A 48 -4.00 4.20 4.22
CA HIS A 48 -3.25 4.77 5.34
C HIS A 48 -4.23 5.27 6.40
N GLY A 49 -4.13 4.76 7.63
CA GLY A 49 -4.90 5.30 8.75
C GLY A 49 -4.23 6.56 9.28
N VAL A 50 -4.93 7.70 9.24
CA VAL A 50 -4.48 8.94 9.89
C VAL A 50 -4.49 8.84 11.42
N SER A 51 -5.18 7.85 11.97
CA SER A 51 -5.23 7.52 13.40
C SER A 51 -5.45 6.02 13.60
N SER A 52 -5.02 5.48 14.76
CA SER A 52 -5.30 4.09 15.12
C SER A 52 -6.79 3.95 15.42
N VAL A 53 -7.54 3.38 14.48
CA VAL A 53 -8.95 3.09 14.66
C VAL A 53 -9.10 1.58 14.83
N ILE A 54 -9.48 1.15 16.03
CA ILE A 54 -9.95 -0.22 16.24
C ILE A 54 -11.39 -0.24 15.74
N SER A 55 -11.64 -0.96 14.65
CA SER A 55 -13.00 -1.12 14.11
C SER A 55 -13.84 -1.93 15.11
N THR A 56 -14.60 -1.25 15.96
CA THR A 56 -15.63 -1.87 16.79
C THR A 56 -16.93 -1.95 15.98
N ALA A 57 -16.96 -2.79 14.97
CA ALA A 57 -18.23 -3.25 14.41
C ALA A 57 -18.59 -4.54 15.15
N LEU A 58 -19.50 -4.42 16.11
CA LEU A 58 -20.23 -5.56 16.68
C LEU A 58 -21.70 -5.42 16.29
#